data_AF-Q74NK1-F1
#
_entry.id   AF-Q74NK1-F1
#
_cell.length_a   1.000
_cell.length_b   1.000
_cell.length_c   1.000
_cell.angle_alpha   90.00
_cell.angle_beta   90.00
_cell.angle_gamma   90.00
#
_symmetry.space_group_name_H-M   'P 1'
#
loop_
_entity.id
_entity.type
_entity.pdbx_description
1 polymer ?
#
loop_
_entity_poly.entity_id
_entity_poly.type
_entity_poly.pdbx_seq_one_letter_code
_entity_poly.pdbx_strand_id
1 'polypeptide(L)' 'MEKKVFVVEGYAKKGSLKFRFKKYFIALKKEDAIFYTYSILGSNHKLKKTQIHIERVYELDPEKDKDKLPDKRLLAFF' A
#
# COMPACT_ATOMS: atom_id res chain seq x y z
N MET A 1 10.56 1.19 18.49
CA MET A 1 10.08 0.55 17.25
C MET A 1 10.36 1.51 16.10
N GLU A 2 11.17 1.08 15.14
CA GLU A 2 11.57 1.92 14.01
C GLU A 2 10.51 1.87 12.92
N LYS A 3 10.28 3.02 12.27
CA LYS A 3 9.34 3.15 11.17
C LYS A 3 9.98 2.60 9.90
N LYS A 4 9.29 1.69 9.23
CA LYS A 4 9.72 1.03 7.99
C LYS A 4 8.81 1.42 6.83
N VAL A 5 9.34 1.37 5.62
CA VAL A 5 8.54 1.60 4.41
C VAL A 5 8.07 0.25 3.89
N PHE A 6 6.75 0.07 3.83
CA PHE A 6 6.12 -1.10 3.24
C PHE A 6 5.49 -0.75 1.91
N VAL A 7 5.64 -1.65 0.95
CA VAL A 7 4.99 -1.59 -0.36
C VAL A 7 3.90 -2.64 -0.41
N VAL A 8 2.70 -2.21 -0.79
CA VAL A 8 1.56 -3.08 -1.00
C VAL A 8 1.17 -3.02 -2.47
N GLU A 9 1.27 -4.16 -3.12
CA GLU A 9 0.94 -4.35 -4.54
C GLU A 9 -0.25 -5.28 -4.68
N GLY A 10 -1.11 -4.99 -5.64
CA GLY A 10 -2.26 -5.83 -5.92
C GLY A 10 -3.16 -5.26 -7.01
N TYR A 11 -4.40 -5.76 -7.04
CA TYR A 11 -5.43 -5.29 -7.94
C TYR A 11 -6.73 -5.00 -7.22
N ALA A 12 -7.46 -4.02 -7.73
CA ALA A 12 -8.81 -3.70 -7.30
C ALA A 12 -9.79 -3.84 -8.46
N LYS A 13 -11.02 -4.24 -8.15
CA LYS A 13 -12.11 -4.40 -9.12
C LYS A 13 -13.28 -3.50 -8.79
N LYS A 14 -13.68 -2.63 -9.72
CA LYS A 14 -14.88 -1.77 -9.60
C LYS A 14 -15.81 -2.02 -10.77
N GLY A 15 -16.86 -2.81 -10.55
CA GLY A 15 -17.71 -3.31 -11.64
C GLY A 15 -16.89 -4.19 -12.59
N SER A 16 -16.88 -3.85 -13.88
CA SER A 16 -16.09 -4.55 -14.90
C SER A 16 -14.63 -4.08 -14.97
N LEU A 17 -14.30 -2.92 -14.37
CA LEU A 17 -12.95 -2.38 -14.38
C LEU A 17 -12.08 -3.11 -13.36
N LYS A 18 -10.93 -3.61 -13.80
CA LYS A 18 -9.87 -4.14 -12.95
C LYS A 18 -8.63 -3.28 -13.16
N PHE A 19 -8.04 -2.77 -12.08
CA PHE A 19 -6.82 -1.98 -12.14
C PHE A 19 -5.82 -2.46 -11.09
N ARG A 20 -4.53 -2.38 -11.43
CA ARG A 20 -3.46 -2.62 -10.47
C ARG A 20 -3.22 -1.39 -9.63
N PHE A 21 -2.82 -1.60 -8.38
CA PHE A 21 -2.37 -0.54 -7.49
C PHE A 21 -1.04 -0.92 -6.86
N LYS A 22 -0.25 0.11 -6.58
CA LYS A 22 0.97 0.05 -5.79
C LYS A 22 0.92 1.20 -4.80
N LYS A 23 0.98 0.90 -3.51
CA LYS A 23 0.90 1.88 -2.44
C LYS A 23 2.07 1.70 -1.49
N TYR A 24 2.54 2.82 -0.95
CA TYR A 24 3.70 2.87 -0.08
C TYR A 24 3.26 3.48 1.26
N PHE A 25 3.58 2.79 2.34
CA PHE A 25 3.17 3.16 3.68
C PHE A 25 4.37 3.18 4.60
N ILE A 26 4.43 4.19 5.46
CA ILE A 26 5.33 4.14 6.61
C ILE A 26 4.55 3.52 7.76
N ALA A 27 5.01 2.37 8.25
CA ALA A 27 4.37 1.67 9.34
C ALA A 27 5.40 0.96 10.23
N LEU A 28 4.95 0.51 11.40
CA LEU A 28 5.78 -0.30 12.29
C LEU A 28 5.76 -1.77 11.87
N LYS A 29 4.63 -2.24 11.34
CA LYS A 29 4.41 -3.64 10.95
C LYS A 29 3.71 -3.73 9.60
N LYS A 30 3.82 -4.89 8.96
CA LYS A 30 3.17 -5.17 7.67
C LYS A 30 1.64 -5.13 7.76
N GLU A 31 1.07 -5.52 8.91
CA GLU A 31 -0.38 -5.56 9.13
C GLU A 31 -0.98 -4.17 9.06
N ASP A 32 -0.29 -3.17 9.61
CA ASP A 32 -0.70 -1.77 9.57
C ASP A 32 -0.73 -1.26 8.12
N ALA A 33 0.31 -1.56 7.32
CA ALA A 33 0.34 -1.20 5.90
C ALA A 33 -0.82 -1.81 5.11
N ILE A 34 -1.19 -3.06 5.41
CA ILE A 34 -2.37 -3.71 4.83
C ILE A 34 -3.66 -3.02 5.27
N PHE A 35 -3.79 -2.72 6.57
CA PHE A 35 -4.95 -2.01 7.11
C PHE A 35 -5.12 -0.63 6.44
N TYR A 36 -4.05 0.15 6.33
CA TYR A 36 -4.04 1.43 5.66
C TYR A 36 -4.35 1.33 4.17
N THR A 37 -3.91 0.26 3.50
CA THR A 37 -4.29 -0.02 2.11
C THR A 37 -5.80 -0.13 1.98
N TYR A 38 -6.45 -0.94 2.84
CA TYR A 38 -7.90 -1.05 2.82
C TYR A 38 -8.60 0.27 3.15
N SER A 39 -8.08 1.03 4.11
CA SER A 39 -8.64 2.33 4.51
C SER A 39 -8.58 3.35 3.36
N ILE A 40 -7.43 3.52 2.71
CA ILE A 40 -7.26 4.47 1.61
C ILE A 40 -8.08 4.04 0.39
N LEU A 41 -8.02 2.76 0.00
CA LEU A 41 -8.76 2.29 -1.17
C LEU A 41 -10.27 2.32 -0.93
N GLY A 42 -10.70 2.04 0.30
CA GLY A 42 -12.08 2.17 0.73
C GLY A 42 -12.57 3.61 0.70
N SER A 43 -11.81 4.53 1.30
CA SER A 43 -12.19 5.95 1.40
C SER A 43 -12.14 6.66 0.04
N ASN A 44 -11.00 6.61 -0.64
CA ASN A 44 -10.77 7.42 -1.84
C ASN A 44 -11.50 6.88 -3.07
N HIS A 45 -11.66 5.55 -3.17
CA HIS A 45 -12.21 4.91 -4.36
C HIS A 45 -13.57 4.23 -4.13
N LYS A 46 -14.08 4.24 -2.89
CA LYS A 46 -15.33 3.59 -2.48
C LYS A 46 -15.32 2.09 -2.77
N LEU A 47 -14.20 1.44 -2.51
CA LEU A 47 -14.01 0.00 -2.72
C LEU A 47 -14.33 -0.81 -1.46
N LYS A 48 -14.98 -1.96 -1.62
CA LYS A 48 -15.14 -2.93 -0.54
C LYS A 48 -13.90 -3.80 -0.42
N LYS A 49 -13.69 -4.41 0.76
CA LYS A 49 -12.57 -5.35 1.00
C LYS A 49 -12.56 -6.51 0.00
N THR A 50 -13.72 -7.05 -0.35
CA THR A 50 -13.87 -8.13 -1.35
C THR A 50 -13.47 -7.73 -2.77
N GLN A 51 -13.38 -6.44 -3.05
CA GLN A 51 -12.98 -5.90 -4.35
C GLN A 51 -11.47 -5.65 -4.45
N ILE A 52 -10.75 -5.74 -3.33
CA ILE A 52 -9.32 -5.47 -3.24
C ILE A 52 -8.62 -6.81 -3.03
N HIS A 53 -7.66 -7.11 -3.90
CA HIS A 53 -6.81 -8.27 -3.78
C HIS A 53 -5.36 -7.82 -3.67
N ILE A 54 -4.72 -8.16 -2.56
CA ILE A 54 -3.32 -7.87 -2.32
C ILE A 54 -2.52 -9.06 -2.83
N GLU A 55 -1.65 -8.82 -3.81
CA GLU A 55 -0.78 -9.85 -4.40
C GLU A 55 0.51 -9.99 -3.59
N ARG A 56 1.09 -8.87 -3.14
CA ARG A 56 2.35 -8.87 -2.40
C ARG A 56 2.44 -7.71 -1.41
N VAL A 57 3.07 -7.99 -0.27
CA VAL A 57 3.51 -6.98 0.70
C VAL A 57 4.96 -7.23 1.01
N TYR A 58 5.80 -6.21 0.89
CA TYR A 58 7.23 -6.30 1.20
C TYR A 58 7.74 -5.00 1.81
N GLU A 59 8.79 -5.11 2.61
CA GLU A 59 9.52 -3.98 3.16
C GLU A 59 10.54 -3.47 2.13
N LEU A 60 10.69 -2.15 2.01
CA LEU A 60 11.82 -1.54 1.32
C LEU A 60 12.95 -1.35 2.31
N ASP A 61 14.12 -1.82 1.92
CA ASP A 61 15.35 -1.59 2.66
C ASP A 61 15.92 -0.23 2.21
N PRO A 62 16.09 0.75 3.11
CA PRO A 62 16.57 2.08 2.75
C PRO A 62 17.97 2.06 2.12
N GLU A 63 18.79 1.03 2.35
CA GLU A 63 20.11 0.90 1.73
C GLU A 63 20.04 0.28 0.34
N LYS A 64 19.22 -0.77 0.16
CA LYS A 64 19.13 -1.51 -1.11
C LYS A 64 18.15 -0.92 -2.11
N ASP A 65 17.11 -0.25 -1.63
CA ASP A 65 15.98 0.22 -2.44
C ASP A 65 15.94 1.76 -2.56
N LYS A 66 17.10 2.44 -2.47
CA LYS A 66 17.19 3.91 -2.59
C LYS A 66 16.46 4.45 -3.82
N ASP A 67 16.57 3.78 -4.97
CA ASP A 67 15.91 4.17 -6.22
C ASP A 67 14.42 3.84 -6.27
N LYS A 68 13.92 2.97 -5.37
CA LYS A 68 12.50 2.59 -5.31
C LYS A 68 11.74 3.34 -4.23
N LEU A 69 12.45 4.08 -3.37
CA LEU A 69 11.84 4.89 -2.33
C LEU A 69 11.04 6.01 -3.00
N PRO A 70 9.71 6.05 -2.83
CA PRO A 70 8.92 7.10 -3.46
C PRO A 70 9.23 8.45 -2.83
N ASP A 71 8.92 9.53 -3.53
CA ASP A 71 8.90 10.87 -2.93
C ASP A 71 8.08 10.81 -1.62
N LYS A 72 8.59 11.42 -0.55
CA LYS A 72 7.96 11.43 0.79
C LYS A 72 6.51 11.90 0.73
N ARG A 73 6.14 12.71 -0.27
CA ARG A 73 4.76 13.16 -0.51
C ARG A 73 3.79 12.03 -0.87
N LEU A 74 4.29 10.92 -1.42
CA LEU A 74 3.51 9.75 -1.79
C LEU A 74 3.33 8.76 -0.63
N LEU A 75 4.09 8.93 0.46
CA LEU A 75 3.99 8.11 1.66
C LEU A 75 2.81 8.60 2.49
N ALA A 76 1.80 7.74 2.64
CA ALA A 76 0.72 7.99 3.57
C ALA A 76 1.23 7.70 4.99
N PHE A 77 1.25 8.74 5.83
CA PHE A 77 1.52 8.62 7.26
C PHE A 77 0.20 8.42 8.00
N PHE A 78 0.22 7.50 8.97
CA PHE A 78 -0.86 7.25 9.91
C PHE A 78 -0.31 7.25 11.34
#